data_AF-A0A2P5F836-F1
#
_entry.id   AF-A0A2P5F836-F1
#
_cell.length_a   1.000
_cell.length_b   1.000
_cell.length_c   1.000
_cell.angle_alpha   90.00
_cell.angle_beta   90.00
_cell.angle_gamma   90.00
#
_symmetry.space_group_name_H-M   'P 1'
#
loop_
_entity.id
_entity.type
_entity.pdbx_description
1 polymer ?
#
loop_
_entity_poly.entity_id
_entity_poly.type
_entity_poly.pdbx_seq_one_letter_code
_entity_poly.pdbx_strand_id
1 'polypeptide(L)'
;MAAQAHLYSGNMGLSAMCALQDYSLMNPALGVDEDGGLSCFGLQTTQQQTQFHLHQGAQNYSTGFDCNHGVHSPFSSSSSNMFLRMALDAQLELQRQELDSILQSQSEKLKVSLHEQRKHQLSVLMSSFESKTLSMIRQKEEDMARATNRSMELQDRLRKAEMESQTWQRVAKANEATLMDLKNTLEYFRETQQQLALICNNGAQDAESCCERVGENGSDQNRLACKSCKTQSSCVLFFPCRHLCSCKSCEAFLGSCPVCESTKEATLEVFLV
;
A
#
# COMPACT_ATOMS: atom_id res chain seq x y z
N MET A 1 -12.88 21.25 -26.60
CA MET A 1 -12.30 21.54 -25.27
C MET A 1 -11.51 20.31 -24.84
N ALA A 2 -10.31 20.56 -24.33
CA ALA A 2 -9.14 19.70 -24.41
C ALA A 2 -9.21 18.39 -23.59
N ALA A 3 -8.70 17.31 -24.19
CA ALA A 3 -8.25 16.10 -23.50
C ALA A 3 -6.73 16.10 -23.54
N GLN A 4 -6.10 16.09 -22.37
CA GLN A 4 -4.65 16.07 -22.19
C GLN A 4 -4.23 14.64 -21.83
N ALA A 5 -3.49 14.00 -22.74
CA ALA A 5 -2.81 12.74 -22.49
C ALA A 5 -1.33 13.05 -22.18
N HIS A 6 -0.86 12.65 -21.00
CA HIS A 6 0.56 12.64 -20.68
C HIS A 6 1.05 11.20 -20.59
N LEU A 7 1.98 10.89 -21.49
CA LEU A 7 2.71 9.64 -21.64
C LEU A 7 3.81 9.50 -20.56
N TYR A 8 3.98 8.25 -20.15
CA TYR A 8 5.02 7.72 -19.26
C TYR A 8 6.38 7.63 -19.98
N SER A 9 7.46 7.92 -19.25
CA SER A 9 8.84 7.45 -19.47
C SER A 9 9.36 7.16 -18.07
N GLY A 10 9.87 5.99 -17.68
CA GLY A 10 10.71 5.05 -18.40
C GLY A 10 12.11 5.12 -17.80
N ASN A 11 12.33 4.53 -16.61
CA ASN A 11 13.70 4.28 -16.13
C ASN A 11 13.79 2.90 -15.48
N MET A 12 14.60 2.05 -16.11
CA MET A 12 14.93 0.68 -15.73
C MET A 12 16.19 0.68 -14.87
N GLY A 13 16.15 -0.01 -13.73
CA GLY A 13 17.31 -0.37 -12.94
C GLY A 13 17.21 -1.85 -12.55
N LEU A 14 18.05 -2.66 -13.18
CA LEU A 14 18.13 -4.12 -13.09
C LEU A 14 18.87 -4.61 -11.83
N SER A 15 18.39 -5.70 -11.24
CA SER A 15 19.16 -6.88 -10.77
C SER A 15 18.17 -7.95 -10.29
N ALA A 16 17.94 -9.00 -11.10
CA ALA A 16 18.54 -10.34 -10.96
C ALA A 16 17.88 -11.17 -9.82
N MET A 17 16.78 -11.89 -10.05
CA MET A 17 16.58 -13.22 -10.70
C MET A 17 16.92 -14.43 -9.81
N CYS A 18 16.05 -15.46 -9.92
CA CYS A 18 16.07 -16.83 -9.38
C CYS A 18 15.39 -17.02 -8.00
N ALA A 19 14.43 -17.92 -7.79
CA ALA A 19 13.89 -18.99 -8.62
C ALA A 19 12.44 -19.32 -8.18
N LEU A 20 11.63 -19.72 -9.16
CA LEU A 20 10.31 -20.30 -8.99
C LEU A 20 10.47 -21.82 -8.97
N GLN A 21 9.91 -22.49 -7.97
CA GLN A 21 9.48 -23.89 -8.09
C GLN A 21 8.32 -24.14 -7.12
N ASP A 22 7.16 -24.40 -7.72
CA ASP A 22 5.94 -24.91 -7.11
C ASP A 22 6.18 -26.27 -6.44
N TYR A 23 5.60 -26.50 -5.26
CA TYR A 23 4.58 -27.54 -5.04
C TYR A 23 4.11 -27.57 -3.57
N SER A 24 2.81 -27.83 -3.42
CA SER A 24 1.98 -27.90 -2.21
C SER A 24 2.53 -28.66 -1.00
N LEU A 25 2.36 -28.10 0.21
CA LEU A 25 1.85 -28.83 1.37
C LEU A 25 1.23 -27.86 2.40
N MET A 26 -0.01 -28.16 2.80
CA MET A 26 -0.75 -27.46 3.85
C MET A 26 -0.03 -27.59 5.21
N ASN A 27 0.29 -26.47 5.86
CA ASN A 27 0.22 -26.37 7.33
C ASN A 27 0.28 -24.90 7.82
N PRO A 28 -0.40 -24.54 8.93
CA PRO A 28 -0.41 -23.20 9.47
C PRO A 28 0.72 -23.03 10.48
N ALA A 29 1.66 -22.12 10.22
CA ALA A 29 2.66 -21.70 11.19
C ALA A 29 2.64 -20.17 11.31
N LEU A 30 2.37 -19.72 12.53
CA LEU A 30 2.44 -18.33 12.98
C LEU A 30 3.85 -17.77 12.71
N GLY A 31 3.94 -16.81 11.80
CA GLY A 31 5.14 -16.00 11.59
C GLY A 31 5.18 -14.88 12.62
N VAL A 32 6.15 -14.95 13.52
CA VAL A 32 6.55 -13.86 14.42
C VAL A 32 7.77 -13.23 13.75
N ASP A 33 7.64 -11.98 13.30
CA ASP A 33 8.78 -11.20 12.84
C ASP A 33 9.55 -10.68 14.06
N GLU A 34 10.83 -11.05 14.12
CA GLU A 34 11.84 -10.42 14.96
C GLU A 34 12.30 -9.11 14.31
N ASP A 35 12.14 -7.99 15.01
CA ASP A 35 13.23 -7.04 15.23
C ASP A 35 12.80 -5.89 16.16
N GLY A 36 13.67 -5.53 17.10
CA GLY A 36 13.54 -4.33 17.93
C GLY A 36 13.47 -4.61 19.43
N GLY A 37 14.60 -5.00 20.01
CA GLY A 37 14.74 -5.32 21.43
C GLY A 37 14.29 -4.21 22.37
N LEU A 38 13.65 -4.59 23.47
CA LEU A 38 13.50 -3.80 24.69
C LEU A 38 13.25 -4.77 25.86
N SER A 39 14.33 -4.98 26.61
CA SER A 39 14.38 -5.41 28.00
C SER A 39 13.48 -6.58 28.42
N CYS A 40 14.08 -7.78 28.43
CA CYS A 40 13.73 -8.83 29.38
C CYS A 40 13.90 -8.32 30.81
N PHE A 41 12.90 -7.61 31.34
CA PHE A 41 12.65 -7.64 32.78
C PHE A 41 11.97 -8.97 33.05
N GLY A 42 12.78 -10.01 33.24
CA GLY A 42 12.28 -11.24 33.82
C GLY A 42 11.55 -10.88 35.12
N LEU A 43 10.24 -11.12 35.17
CA LEU A 43 9.62 -11.51 36.41
C LEU A 43 10.30 -12.83 36.80
N GLN A 44 11.48 -12.73 37.41
CA GLN A 44 11.88 -13.70 38.40
C GLN A 44 10.79 -13.62 39.47
N THR A 45 9.77 -14.45 39.31
CA THR A 45 9.09 -15.03 40.45
C THR A 45 10.16 -15.77 41.22
N THR A 46 10.92 -15.05 42.04
CA THR A 46 11.64 -15.65 43.15
C THR A 46 10.55 -16.14 44.06
N GLN A 47 10.12 -17.38 43.82
CA GLN A 47 9.45 -18.21 44.80
C GLN A 47 10.48 -18.39 45.92
N GLN A 48 10.63 -17.38 46.76
CA GLN A 48 11.32 -17.51 48.01
C GLN A 48 10.37 -18.33 48.86
N GLN A 49 10.54 -19.65 48.81
CA GLN A 49 10.15 -20.53 49.88
C GLN A 49 10.76 -19.94 51.15
N THR A 50 9.96 -19.18 51.90
CA THR A 50 10.26 -18.91 53.29
C THR A 50 10.03 -20.23 54.03
N GLN A 51 11.02 -21.11 53.92
CA GLN A 51 11.21 -22.20 54.84
C GLN A 51 11.45 -21.53 56.20
N PHE A 52 10.40 -21.41 57.01
CA PHE A 52 10.52 -21.12 58.43
C PHE A 52 11.20 -22.34 59.08
N HIS A 53 12.52 -22.44 58.87
CA HIS A 53 13.37 -23.29 59.67
C HIS A 53 13.55 -22.56 61.01
N LEU A 54 12.60 -22.78 61.91
CA LEU A 54 12.77 -22.47 63.32
C LEU A 54 13.89 -23.39 63.84
N HIS A 55 15.13 -22.92 63.81
CA HIS A 55 16.20 -23.43 64.65
C HIS A 55 16.81 -22.23 65.38
N GLN A 56 16.42 -22.01 66.62
CA GLN A 56 17.02 -22.63 67.81
C GLN A 56 18.30 -21.87 68.21
N GLY A 57 18.18 -21.18 69.34
CA GLY A 57 19.24 -20.47 70.05
C GLY A 57 18.55 -19.57 71.08
N ALA A 58 18.53 -19.82 72.38
CA ALA A 58 19.30 -20.75 73.18
C ALA A 58 18.44 -21.21 74.37
N GLN A 59 18.21 -22.52 74.49
CA GLN A 59 18.06 -23.17 75.80
C GLN A 59 19.24 -24.09 75.96
N ASN A 60 20.41 -23.49 76.12
CA ASN A 60 21.58 -24.19 76.62
C ASN A 60 22.54 -23.17 77.25
N TYR A 61 22.09 -22.57 78.34
CA TYR A 61 23.01 -22.25 79.43
C TYR A 61 23.01 -23.46 80.37
N SER A 62 23.70 -24.52 79.95
CA SER A 62 24.44 -25.32 80.93
C SER A 62 25.57 -24.44 81.46
N THR A 63 25.26 -23.54 82.39
CA THR A 63 26.26 -23.10 83.35
C THR A 63 26.42 -24.25 84.33
N GLY A 64 27.41 -25.09 84.07
CA GLY A 64 28.07 -25.84 85.13
C GLY A 64 28.57 -24.83 86.15
N PHE A 65 27.84 -24.68 87.25
CA PHE A 65 28.33 -24.08 88.48
C PHE A 65 28.52 -25.25 89.44
N ASP A 66 29.75 -25.76 89.50
CA ASP A 66 30.19 -26.65 90.55
C ASP A 66 30.11 -25.89 91.88
N CYS A 67 29.00 -26.05 92.60
CA CYS A 67 28.89 -25.62 93.98
C CYS A 67 29.42 -26.74 94.87
N ASN A 68 30.74 -26.78 95.06
CA ASN A 68 31.33 -27.52 96.17
C ASN A 68 32.26 -26.61 96.97
N HIS A 69 31.71 -26.03 98.04
CA HIS A 69 32.37 -25.98 99.35
C HIS A 69 31.35 -25.56 100.40
N GLY A 70 31.04 -26.46 101.33
CA GLY A 70 30.37 -26.09 102.57
C GLY A 70 31.27 -25.20 103.42
N VAL A 71 30.67 -24.24 104.13
CA VAL A 71 30.68 -24.11 105.61
C VAL A 71 29.52 -23.19 106.00
N HIS A 72 28.82 -23.59 107.05
CA HIS A 72 27.78 -22.93 107.84
C HIS A 72 27.75 -21.39 107.92
N SER A 73 26.58 -20.80 107.66
CA SER A 73 25.92 -19.82 108.56
C SER A 73 24.48 -19.53 108.11
N PRO A 74 23.48 -19.50 109.02
CA PRO A 74 22.11 -19.07 108.71
C PRO A 74 22.01 -17.55 108.84
N PHE A 75 21.27 -16.84 107.97
CA PHE A 75 20.49 -15.60 108.25
C PHE A 75 19.98 -14.97 106.93
N SER A 76 18.66 -15.01 106.74
CA SER A 76 17.75 -14.04 106.06
C SER A 76 17.95 -13.48 104.63
N SER A 77 18.91 -13.90 103.81
CA SER A 77 19.17 -13.24 102.49
C SER A 77 18.51 -13.87 101.24
N SER A 78 17.84 -15.02 101.33
CA SER A 78 17.35 -15.74 100.14
C SER A 78 16.08 -15.16 99.50
N SER A 79 15.24 -14.46 100.27
CA SER A 79 13.95 -13.95 99.77
C SER A 79 14.11 -12.69 98.90
N SER A 80 15.06 -11.81 99.25
CA SER A 80 15.33 -10.56 98.51
C SER A 80 15.99 -10.79 97.14
N ASN A 81 16.83 -11.83 97.01
CA ASN A 81 17.49 -12.19 95.74
C ASN A 81 16.53 -12.82 94.71
N MET A 82 15.49 -13.53 95.17
CA MET A 82 14.47 -14.08 94.27
C MET A 82 13.62 -12.97 93.64
N PHE A 83 13.27 -11.94 94.43
CA PHE A 83 12.45 -10.83 93.95
C PHE A 83 13.17 -9.96 92.90
N LEU A 84 14.46 -9.67 93.11
CA LEU A 84 15.27 -8.94 92.12
C LEU A 84 15.45 -9.72 90.81
N ARG A 85 15.60 -11.04 90.88
CA ARG A 85 15.66 -11.91 89.69
C ARG A 85 14.34 -11.91 88.93
N MET A 86 13.22 -12.08 89.63
CA MET A 86 11.89 -12.01 89.01
C MET A 86 11.59 -10.64 88.38
N ALA A 87 12.03 -9.55 89.01
CA ALA A 87 11.89 -8.20 88.46
C ALA A 87 12.77 -8.00 87.21
N LEU A 88 14.00 -8.52 87.20
CA LEU A 88 14.87 -8.49 86.03
C LEU A 88 14.32 -9.34 84.88
N ASP A 89 13.83 -10.55 85.18
CA ASP A 89 13.21 -11.44 84.19
C ASP A 89 11.95 -10.80 83.59
N ALA A 90 11.10 -10.17 84.41
CA ALA A 90 9.95 -9.41 83.93
C ALA A 90 10.35 -8.21 83.05
N GLN A 91 11.44 -7.52 83.40
CA GLN A 91 11.96 -6.41 82.59
C GLN A 91 12.51 -6.90 81.24
N LEU A 92 13.24 -8.02 81.22
CA LEU A 92 13.74 -8.64 79.99
C LEU A 92 12.59 -9.16 79.12
N GLU A 93 11.55 -9.71 79.74
CA GLU A 93 10.31 -10.14 79.07
C GLU A 93 9.60 -8.95 78.39
N LEU A 94 9.46 -7.82 79.09
CA LEU A 94 8.88 -6.61 78.53
C LEU A 94 9.72 -6.06 77.37
N GLN A 95 11.05 -5.99 77.53
CA GLN A 95 11.96 -5.56 76.46
C GLN A 95 11.89 -6.49 75.24
N ARG A 96 11.75 -7.80 75.45
CA ARG A 96 11.56 -8.76 74.35
C ARG A 96 10.25 -8.49 73.61
N GLN A 97 9.15 -8.29 74.34
CA GLN A 97 7.84 -8.00 73.74
C GLN A 97 7.83 -6.67 72.97
N GLU A 98 8.52 -5.66 73.47
CA GLU A 98 8.67 -4.37 72.79
C GLU A 98 9.45 -4.53 71.48
N LEU A 99 10.56 -5.26 71.49
CA LEU A 99 11.33 -5.58 70.29
C LEU A 99 10.49 -6.39 69.29
N ASP A 100 9.76 -7.39 69.75
CA ASP A 100 8.88 -8.20 68.90
C ASP A 100 7.78 -7.34 68.27
N SER A 101 7.19 -6.41 69.02
CA SER A 101 6.17 -5.48 68.51
C SER A 101 6.75 -4.55 67.43
N ILE A 102 7.95 -4.02 67.65
CA ILE A 102 8.65 -3.17 66.67
C ILE A 102 8.96 -3.98 65.41
N LEU A 103 9.52 -5.17 65.55
CA LEU A 103 9.86 -6.05 64.42
C LEU A 103 8.61 -6.42 63.62
N GLN A 104 7.51 -6.76 64.28
CA GLN A 104 6.22 -7.03 63.63
C GLN A 104 5.72 -5.80 62.87
N SER A 105 5.75 -4.61 63.49
CA SER A 105 5.33 -3.37 62.83
C SER A 105 6.13 -3.07 61.57
N GLN A 106 7.47 -3.23 61.64
CA GLN A 106 8.34 -3.00 60.48
C GLN A 106 8.13 -4.05 59.38
N SER A 107 7.97 -5.32 59.76
CA SER A 107 7.65 -6.40 58.84
C SER A 107 6.33 -6.15 58.10
N GLU A 108 5.26 -5.78 58.81
CA GLU A 108 3.97 -5.49 58.17
C GLU A 108 4.02 -4.26 57.26
N LYS A 109 4.70 -3.18 57.67
CA LYS A 109 4.91 -2.01 56.80
C LYS A 109 5.65 -2.39 55.52
N LEU A 110 6.70 -3.19 55.63
CA LEU A 110 7.45 -3.66 54.47
C LEU A 110 6.59 -4.53 53.55
N LYS A 111 5.82 -5.48 54.11
CA LYS A 111 4.90 -6.33 53.33
C LYS A 111 3.88 -5.51 52.55
N VAL A 112 3.25 -4.53 53.20
CA VAL A 112 2.26 -3.66 52.56
C VAL A 112 2.91 -2.83 51.44
N SER A 113 4.05 -2.19 51.72
CA SER A 113 4.77 -1.38 50.72
C SER A 113 5.21 -2.20 49.50
N LEU A 114 5.74 -3.41 49.71
CA LEU A 114 6.11 -4.31 48.62
C LEU A 114 4.89 -4.77 47.82
N HIS A 115 3.77 -5.05 48.49
CA HIS A 115 2.56 -5.46 47.81
C HIS A 115 1.96 -4.32 46.96
N GLU A 116 1.94 -3.11 47.51
CA GLU A 116 1.48 -1.91 46.80
C GLU A 116 2.39 -1.56 45.62
N GLN A 117 3.71 -1.62 45.80
CA GLN A 117 4.67 -1.43 44.70
C GLN A 117 4.46 -2.46 43.59
N ARG A 118 4.29 -3.75 43.92
CA ARG A 118 4.03 -4.80 42.92
C ARG A 118 2.72 -4.56 42.18
N LYS A 119 1.66 -4.19 42.91
CA LYS A 119 0.36 -3.86 42.32
C LYS A 119 0.49 -2.67 41.37
N HIS A 120 1.22 -1.63 41.76
CA HIS A 120 1.46 -0.47 40.92
C HIS A 120 2.25 -0.82 39.66
N GLN A 121 3.36 -1.56 39.79
CA GLN A 121 4.17 -2.01 38.66
C GLN A 121 3.35 -2.83 37.66
N LEU A 122 2.54 -3.78 38.14
CA LEU A 122 1.65 -4.57 37.28
C LEU A 122 0.58 -3.70 36.59
N SER A 123 0.00 -2.75 37.32
CA SER A 123 -1.01 -1.84 36.77
C SER A 123 -0.45 -0.96 35.65
N VAL A 124 0.76 -0.41 35.83
CA VAL A 124 1.42 0.41 34.81
C VAL A 124 1.75 -0.42 33.57
N LEU A 125 2.30 -1.63 33.78
CA LEU A 125 2.61 -2.54 32.68
C LEU A 125 1.34 -2.92 31.90
N MET A 126 0.27 -3.29 32.59
CA MET A 126 -1.02 -3.64 31.97
C MET A 126 -1.58 -2.49 31.15
N SER A 127 -1.63 -1.27 31.74
CA SER A 127 -2.12 -0.08 31.03
C SER A 127 -1.29 0.24 29.77
N SER A 128 0.02 0.02 29.82
CA SER A 128 0.90 0.21 28.65
C SER A 128 0.59 -0.81 27.53
N PHE A 129 0.37 -2.08 27.88
CA PHE A 129 0.00 -3.12 26.92
C PHE A 129 -1.40 -2.92 26.36
N GLU A 130 -2.37 -2.56 27.18
CA GLU A 130 -3.74 -2.23 26.76
C GLU A 130 -3.71 -1.07 25.77
N SER A 131 -3.01 0.02 26.09
CA SER A 131 -2.91 1.19 25.22
C SER A 131 -2.26 0.85 23.87
N LYS A 132 -1.16 0.07 23.89
CA LYS A 132 -0.47 -0.37 22.66
C LYS A 132 -1.36 -1.27 21.81
N THR A 133 -2.03 -2.24 22.44
CA THR A 133 -2.93 -3.19 21.78
C THR A 133 -4.12 -2.45 21.15
N LEU A 134 -4.75 -1.54 21.89
CA LEU A 134 -5.85 -0.71 21.38
C LEU A 134 -5.42 0.18 20.21
N SER A 135 -4.24 0.79 20.28
CA SER A 135 -3.70 1.59 19.18
C SER A 135 -3.47 0.74 17.93
N MET A 136 -2.93 -0.47 18.08
CA MET A 136 -2.71 -1.39 16.96
C MET A 136 -4.04 -1.85 16.36
N ILE A 137 -5.05 -2.17 17.17
CA ILE A 137 -6.38 -2.55 16.69
C ILE A 137 -6.99 -1.40 15.88
N ARG A 138 -6.99 -0.17 16.41
CA ARG A 138 -7.50 1.01 15.68
C ARG A 138 -6.77 1.24 14.37
N GLN A 139 -5.44 1.14 14.37
CA GLN A 139 -4.66 1.28 13.14
C GLN A 139 -5.09 0.23 12.10
N LYS A 140 -5.28 -1.03 12.50
CA LYS A 140 -5.74 -2.09 11.60
C LYS A 140 -7.17 -1.88 11.12
N GLU A 141 -8.06 -1.40 11.97
CA GLU A 141 -9.43 -1.02 11.58
C GLU A 141 -9.42 0.10 10.53
N GLU A 142 -8.57 1.11 10.71
CA GLU A 142 -8.39 2.19 9.74
C GLU A 142 -7.78 1.69 8.43
N ASP A 143 -6.76 0.82 8.49
CA ASP A 143 -6.17 0.19 7.30
C ASP A 143 -7.23 -0.60 6.52
N MET A 144 -8.04 -1.40 7.22
CA MET A 144 -9.15 -2.15 6.62
C MET A 144 -10.19 -1.21 5.99
N ALA A 145 -10.59 -0.14 6.70
CA ALA A 145 -11.53 0.84 6.17
C ALA A 145 -10.99 1.55 4.92
N ARG A 146 -9.69 1.86 4.87
CA ARG A 146 -9.06 2.43 3.68
C ARG A 146 -9.06 1.43 2.52
N ALA A 147 -8.75 0.16 2.77
CA ALA A 147 -8.78 -0.88 1.74
C ALA A 147 -10.18 -1.13 1.19
N THR A 148 -11.21 -1.17 2.03
CA THR A 148 -12.61 -1.35 1.61
C THR A 148 -13.12 -0.16 0.80
N ASN A 149 -12.83 1.07 1.24
CA ASN A 149 -13.15 2.29 0.49
C ASN A 149 -12.50 2.29 -0.89
N ARG A 150 -11.22 1.91 -0.97
CA ARG A 150 -10.51 1.82 -2.25
C ARG A 150 -11.09 0.74 -3.15
N SER A 151 -11.45 -0.42 -2.59
CA SER A 151 -12.10 -1.50 -3.33
C SER A 151 -13.44 -1.04 -3.92
N MET A 152 -14.26 -0.34 -3.13
CA MET A 152 -15.54 0.22 -3.58
C MET A 152 -15.36 1.24 -4.71
N GLU A 153 -14.41 2.17 -4.57
CA GLU A 153 -14.11 3.17 -5.61
C GLU A 153 -13.66 2.51 -6.92
N LEU A 154 -12.82 1.47 -6.84
CA LEU A 154 -12.37 0.73 -8.02
C LEU A 154 -13.52 -0.04 -8.68
N GLN A 155 -14.42 -0.65 -7.90
CA GLN A 155 -15.62 -1.31 -8.42
C GLN A 155 -16.58 -0.32 -9.10
N ASP A 156 -16.72 0.90 -8.59
CA ASP A 156 -17.54 1.94 -9.22
C ASP A 156 -16.93 2.40 -10.55
N ARG A 157 -15.62 2.61 -10.58
CA ARG A 157 -14.90 2.96 -11.82
C ARG A 157 -15.00 1.85 -12.86
N LEU A 158 -14.87 0.59 -12.44
CA LEU A 158 -15.04 -0.58 -13.31
C LEU A 158 -16.45 -0.62 -13.90
N ARG A 159 -17.49 -0.53 -13.05
CA ARG A 159 -18.89 -0.50 -13.51
C ARG A 159 -19.16 0.63 -14.49
N LYS A 160 -18.61 1.83 -14.25
CA LYS A 160 -18.75 2.96 -15.17
C LYS A 160 -18.09 2.67 -16.52
N ALA A 161 -16.85 2.18 -16.52
CA ALA A 161 -16.13 1.83 -17.74
C ALA A 161 -16.82 0.72 -18.53
N GLU A 162 -17.41 -0.27 -17.85
CA GLU A 162 -18.22 -1.33 -18.48
C GLU A 162 -19.47 -0.77 -19.14
N MET A 163 -20.22 0.10 -18.47
CA MET A 163 -21.40 0.76 -19.05
C MET A 163 -21.04 1.62 -20.27
N GLU A 164 -19.93 2.35 -20.21
CA GLU A 164 -19.42 3.13 -21.34
C GLU A 164 -19.03 2.22 -22.51
N SER A 165 -18.27 1.16 -22.25
CA SER A 165 -17.88 0.16 -23.26
C SER A 165 -19.10 -0.48 -23.95
N GLN A 166 -20.10 -0.89 -23.18
CA GLN A 166 -21.35 -1.43 -23.74
C GLN A 166 -22.11 -0.39 -24.58
N THR A 167 -22.08 0.88 -24.18
CA THR A 167 -22.72 1.97 -24.94
C THR A 167 -22.00 2.16 -26.28
N TRP A 168 -20.68 2.25 -26.28
CA TRP A 168 -19.89 2.37 -27.50
C TRP A 168 -20.05 1.13 -28.40
N GLN A 169 -20.13 -0.07 -27.83
CA GLN A 169 -20.41 -1.29 -28.58
C GLN A 169 -21.77 -1.25 -29.27
N ARG A 170 -22.81 -0.73 -28.60
CA ARG A 170 -24.14 -0.56 -29.20
C ARG A 170 -24.11 0.44 -30.35
N VAL A 171 -23.42 1.57 -30.18
CA VAL A 171 -23.26 2.58 -31.24
C VAL A 171 -22.50 2.01 -32.43
N ALA A 172 -21.40 1.27 -32.19
CA ALA A 172 -20.63 0.64 -33.26
C ALA A 172 -21.48 -0.35 -34.06
N LYS A 173 -22.28 -1.20 -33.39
CA LYS A 173 -23.19 -2.15 -34.06
C LYS A 173 -24.30 -1.45 -34.86
N ALA A 174 -24.86 -0.37 -34.33
CA ALA A 174 -25.86 0.42 -35.07
C ALA A 174 -25.24 1.05 -36.32
N ASN A 175 -24.04 1.62 -36.19
CA ASN A 175 -23.31 2.17 -37.33
C ASN A 175 -22.98 1.08 -38.36
N GLU A 176 -22.54 -0.10 -37.94
CA GLU A 176 -22.30 -1.25 -38.82
C GLU A 176 -23.57 -1.65 -39.60
N ALA A 177 -24.73 -1.72 -38.93
CA ALA A 177 -26.00 -1.98 -39.59
C ALA A 177 -26.33 -0.92 -40.65
N THR A 178 -26.18 0.38 -40.32
CA THR A 178 -26.42 1.46 -41.29
C THR A 178 -25.47 1.43 -42.49
N LEU A 179 -24.20 1.05 -42.27
CA LEU A 179 -23.23 0.89 -43.36
C LEU A 179 -23.60 -0.29 -44.26
N MET A 180 -24.08 -1.39 -43.67
CA MET A 180 -24.54 -2.54 -44.44
C MET A 180 -25.79 -2.21 -45.26
N ASP A 181 -26.75 -1.49 -44.70
CA ASP A 181 -27.95 -1.04 -45.41
C ASP A 181 -27.60 -0.11 -46.60
N LEU A 182 -26.69 0.84 -46.39
CA LEU A 182 -26.19 1.72 -47.45
C LEU A 182 -25.44 0.93 -48.53
N LYS A 183 -24.58 -0.02 -48.13
CA LYS A 183 -23.86 -0.88 -49.06
C LYS A 183 -24.83 -1.68 -49.94
N ASN A 184 -25.82 -2.33 -49.34
CA ASN A 184 -26.85 -3.08 -50.06
C ASN A 184 -27.62 -2.19 -51.04
N THR A 185 -27.93 -0.96 -50.64
CA THR A 185 -28.61 0.02 -51.49
C THR A 185 -27.75 0.43 -52.70
N LEU A 186 -26.45 0.65 -52.51
CA LEU A 186 -25.53 0.97 -53.60
C LEU A 186 -25.33 -0.20 -54.56
N GLU A 187 -25.23 -1.43 -54.04
CA GLU A 187 -25.16 -2.64 -54.86
C GLU A 187 -26.44 -2.81 -55.71
N TYR A 188 -27.62 -2.59 -55.13
CA TYR A 188 -28.89 -2.57 -55.87
C TYR A 188 -28.91 -1.53 -57.01
N PHE A 189 -28.46 -0.29 -56.77
CA PHE A 189 -28.38 0.73 -57.83
C PHE A 189 -27.36 0.37 -58.92
N ARG A 190 -26.25 -0.25 -58.55
CA ARG A 190 -25.25 -0.72 -59.52
C ARG A 190 -25.78 -1.84 -60.41
N GLU A 191 -26.47 -2.82 -59.81
CA GLU A 191 -27.08 -3.93 -60.53
C GLU A 191 -28.19 -3.45 -61.47
N THR A 192 -29.07 -2.56 -61.01
CA THR A 192 -30.11 -1.95 -61.85
C THR A 192 -29.53 -1.12 -62.99
N GLN A 193 -28.47 -0.33 -62.76
CA GLN A 193 -27.76 0.39 -63.83
C GLN A 193 -27.15 -0.58 -64.86
N GLN A 194 -26.57 -1.69 -64.39
CA GLN A 194 -25.99 -2.71 -65.27
C GLN A 194 -27.07 -3.44 -66.09
N GLN A 195 -28.23 -3.74 -65.50
CA GLN A 195 -29.38 -4.31 -66.20
C GLN A 195 -29.96 -3.34 -67.24
N LEU A 196 -30.11 -2.06 -66.91
CA LEU A 196 -30.54 -1.01 -67.84
C LEU A 196 -29.56 -0.89 -69.02
N ALA A 197 -28.24 -0.90 -68.76
CA ALA A 197 -27.23 -0.87 -69.81
C ALA A 197 -27.28 -2.08 -70.75
N LEU A 198 -27.61 -3.28 -70.24
CA LEU A 198 -27.78 -4.48 -71.05
C LEU A 198 -29.04 -4.42 -71.94
N ILE A 199 -30.14 -3.84 -71.45
CA ILE A 199 -31.37 -3.64 -72.22
C ILE A 199 -31.13 -2.60 -73.34
N CYS A 200 -30.40 -1.53 -73.07
CA CYS A 200 -30.04 -0.51 -74.07
C CYS A 200 -29.06 -1.00 -75.15
N ASN A 201 -28.31 -2.09 -74.91
CA ASN A 201 -27.39 -2.66 -75.91
C ASN A 201 -28.03 -3.68 -76.87
N ASN A 202 -29.24 -4.17 -76.58
CA ASN A 202 -29.98 -5.10 -77.44
C ASN A 202 -31.09 -4.42 -78.27
N GLY A 203 -31.27 -3.11 -78.11
CA GLY A 203 -32.12 -2.30 -78.97
C GLY A 203 -31.31 -1.80 -80.17
N ALA A 204 -31.52 -2.42 -81.33
CA ALA A 204 -31.00 -1.88 -82.58
C ALA A 204 -31.56 -0.45 -82.82
N GLN A 205 -30.62 0.44 -83.13
CA GLN A 205 -30.75 1.66 -83.95
C GLN A 205 -31.62 2.82 -83.44
N ASP A 206 -30.94 3.97 -83.42
CA ASP A 206 -31.45 5.33 -83.62
C ASP A 206 -31.74 6.19 -82.37
N ALA A 207 -31.41 7.47 -82.52
CA ALA A 207 -31.46 8.60 -81.58
C ALA A 207 -30.30 8.72 -80.55
N GLU A 208 -29.38 9.62 -80.92
CA GLU A 208 -28.42 10.32 -80.06
C GLU A 208 -29.02 10.74 -78.71
N SER A 209 -28.34 10.39 -77.61
CA SER A 209 -28.49 11.15 -76.36
C SER A 209 -27.26 10.98 -75.46
N CYS A 210 -26.30 11.86 -75.72
CA CYS A 210 -25.67 12.72 -74.71
C CYS A 210 -25.49 12.13 -73.29
N CYS A 211 -24.37 11.43 -73.09
CA CYS A 211 -23.57 11.65 -71.89
C CYS A 211 -22.13 11.84 -72.34
N GLU A 212 -21.76 13.11 -72.35
CA GLU A 212 -20.44 13.64 -72.61
C GLU A 212 -19.37 12.83 -71.88
N ARG A 213 -18.60 12.07 -72.67
CA ARG A 213 -17.32 11.51 -72.23
C ARG A 213 -16.38 12.68 -72.07
N VAL A 214 -16.40 13.30 -70.88
CA VAL A 214 -15.30 14.17 -70.46
C VAL A 214 -14.08 13.27 -70.39
N GLY A 215 -13.28 13.36 -71.45
CA GLY A 215 -11.98 12.75 -71.52
C GLY A 215 -11.10 13.40 -70.47
N GLU A 216 -10.74 12.62 -69.45
CA GLU A 216 -9.50 12.82 -68.72
C GLU A 216 -8.79 11.47 -68.63
N ASN A 217 -8.39 10.94 -69.79
CA ASN A 217 -7.10 10.25 -69.89
C ASN A 217 -5.99 11.31 -69.77
N GLY A 218 -5.96 12.00 -68.64
CA GLY A 218 -4.83 12.81 -68.22
C GLY A 218 -3.92 11.89 -67.44
N SER A 219 -2.85 11.43 -68.08
CA SER A 219 -1.72 10.76 -67.42
C SER A 219 -1.45 11.40 -66.04
N ASP A 220 -1.41 10.59 -64.99
CA ASP A 220 -1.14 10.96 -63.59
C ASP A 220 0.13 11.80 -63.37
N GLN A 221 0.93 12.03 -64.40
CA GLN A 221 2.12 12.87 -64.39
C GLN A 221 1.84 14.36 -64.12
N ASN A 222 0.63 14.86 -64.35
CA ASN A 222 0.33 16.29 -64.12
C ASN A 222 -0.01 16.63 -62.65
N ARG A 223 -0.24 15.63 -61.79
CA ARG A 223 -0.50 15.85 -60.35
C ARG A 223 0.74 16.29 -59.58
N LEU A 224 1.94 15.99 -60.09
CA LEU A 224 3.21 16.29 -59.46
C LEU A 224 3.95 17.48 -60.07
N ALA A 225 3.35 18.31 -60.93
CA ALA A 225 4.03 19.51 -61.44
C ALA A 225 4.05 20.65 -60.40
N CYS A 226 5.14 21.42 -60.35
CA CYS A 226 5.25 22.63 -59.53
C CYS A 226 4.16 23.63 -59.94
N LYS A 227 3.39 24.12 -58.97
CA LYS A 227 2.28 25.04 -59.24
C LYS A 227 2.72 26.46 -59.62
N SER A 228 3.96 26.84 -59.29
CA SER A 228 4.51 28.15 -59.61
C SER A 228 5.13 28.23 -61.01
N CYS A 229 6.05 27.32 -61.36
CA CYS A 229 6.73 27.35 -62.67
C CYS A 229 6.15 26.39 -63.71
N LYS A 230 5.40 25.36 -63.28
CA LYS A 230 4.87 24.27 -64.13
C LYS A 230 5.92 23.52 -64.97
N THR A 231 7.21 23.74 -64.72
CA THR A 231 8.31 23.15 -65.49
C THR A 231 8.92 21.93 -64.81
N GLN A 232 9.08 21.98 -63.50
CA GLN A 232 9.68 20.92 -62.69
C GLN A 232 8.61 20.20 -61.86
N SER A 233 8.92 19.00 -61.38
CA SER A 233 8.06 18.33 -60.40
C SER A 233 8.07 19.06 -59.05
N SER A 234 6.93 19.00 -58.36
CA SER A 234 6.75 19.41 -56.98
C SER A 234 7.50 18.44 -56.09
N CYS A 235 8.55 18.92 -55.44
CA CYS A 235 9.35 18.16 -54.47
C CYS A 235 9.34 18.82 -53.08
N VAL A 236 8.63 19.93 -52.88
CA VAL A 236 8.62 20.65 -51.61
C VAL A 236 7.23 20.73 -50.98
N LEU A 237 7.16 20.28 -49.73
CA LEU A 237 5.98 20.27 -48.87
C LEU A 237 5.98 21.48 -47.92
N PHE A 238 4.84 22.18 -47.82
CA PHE A 238 4.69 23.38 -46.99
C PHE A 238 4.04 23.08 -45.64
N PHE A 239 4.56 23.65 -44.56
CA PHE A 239 3.94 23.61 -43.22
C PHE A 239 3.25 24.95 -42.89
N PRO A 240 2.07 24.91 -42.22
CA PRO A 240 1.41 23.74 -41.62
C PRO A 240 0.47 22.93 -42.55
N CYS A 241 0.21 23.40 -43.77
CA CYS A 241 -0.85 22.85 -44.64
C CYS A 241 -0.54 21.49 -45.29
N ARG A 242 0.71 21.02 -45.23
CA ARG A 242 1.23 19.76 -45.80
C ARG A 242 1.02 19.57 -47.31
N HIS A 243 0.85 20.65 -48.06
CA HIS A 243 0.72 20.59 -49.51
C HIS A 243 2.08 20.45 -50.20
N LEU A 244 2.24 19.40 -51.00
CA LEU A 244 3.36 19.20 -51.93
C LEU A 244 3.04 19.90 -53.26
N CYS A 245 3.59 21.09 -53.47
CA CYS A 245 3.11 21.95 -54.57
C CYS A 245 4.17 22.82 -55.26
N SER A 246 5.43 22.81 -54.79
CA SER A 246 6.51 23.59 -55.39
C SER A 246 7.76 22.77 -55.64
N CYS A 247 8.58 23.16 -56.63
CA CYS A 247 9.93 22.65 -56.78
C CYS A 247 10.91 23.44 -55.89
N LYS A 248 12.13 22.90 -55.71
CA LYS A 248 13.19 23.52 -54.92
C LYS A 248 13.54 24.95 -55.36
N SER A 249 13.51 25.23 -56.66
CA SER A 249 13.84 26.55 -57.19
C SER A 249 12.76 27.59 -56.89
N CYS A 250 11.49 27.19 -56.93
CA CYS A 250 10.36 28.09 -56.68
C CYS A 250 10.14 28.35 -55.19
N GLU A 251 10.45 27.37 -54.34
CA GLU A 251 10.20 27.42 -52.89
C GLU A 251 10.87 28.62 -52.20
N ALA A 252 12.06 29.04 -52.65
CA ALA A 252 12.77 30.19 -52.09
C ALA A 252 12.01 31.53 -52.24
N PHE A 253 11.13 31.64 -53.25
CA PHE A 253 10.40 32.87 -53.57
C PHE A 253 8.95 32.87 -53.06
N LEU A 254 8.53 31.81 -52.38
CA LEU A 254 7.15 31.65 -51.90
C LEU A 254 7.08 31.88 -50.39
N GLY A 255 6.34 32.90 -49.97
CA GLY A 255 6.01 33.18 -48.56
C GLY A 255 4.73 32.48 -48.06
N SER A 256 3.99 31.84 -48.96
CA SER A 256 2.74 31.13 -48.67
C SER A 256 2.56 29.94 -49.61
N CYS A 257 1.70 29.00 -49.23
CA CYS A 257 1.38 27.83 -50.03
C CYS A 257 0.55 28.22 -51.28
N PRO A 258 0.98 27.88 -52.50
CA PRO A 258 0.22 28.14 -53.74
C PRO A 258 -1.15 27.44 -53.85
N VAL A 259 -1.46 26.49 -52.97
CA VAL A 259 -2.69 25.68 -53.02
C VAL A 259 -3.77 26.23 -52.08
N CYS A 260 -3.40 26.63 -50.88
CA CYS A 260 -4.34 27.03 -49.83
C CYS A 260 -3.98 28.35 -49.14
N GLU A 261 -2.98 29.05 -49.66
CA GLU A 261 -2.54 30.38 -49.23
C GLU A 261 -2.05 30.48 -47.78
N SER A 262 -1.90 29.34 -47.08
CA SER A 262 -1.34 29.31 -45.73
C SER A 262 0.09 29.85 -45.71
N THR A 263 0.41 30.70 -44.73
CA THR A 263 1.75 31.26 -44.54
C THR A 263 2.79 30.16 -44.37
N LYS A 264 3.93 30.30 -45.05
CA LYS A 264 5.04 29.34 -45.00
C LYS A 264 5.78 29.51 -43.66
N GLU A 265 5.66 28.52 -42.79
CA GLU A 265 6.45 28.45 -41.54
C GLU A 265 7.72 27.62 -41.71
N ALA A 266 7.61 26.49 -42.42
CA ALA A 266 8.72 25.61 -42.75
C ALA A 266 8.42 24.85 -44.05
N THR A 267 9.46 24.31 -44.68
CA THR A 267 9.40 23.51 -45.90
C THR A 267 10.25 22.25 -45.77
N LEU A 268 9.80 21.17 -46.41
CA LEU A 268 10.51 19.90 -46.46
C LEU A 268 10.64 19.43 -47.90
N GLU A 269 11.87 19.15 -48.33
CA GLU A 269 12.14 18.51 -49.62
C GLU A 269 11.88 17.00 -49.52
N VAL A 270 11.07 16.47 -50.42
CA VAL A 270 10.66 15.07 -50.52
C VAL A 270 11.26 14.49 -51.79
N PHE A 271 12.05 13.42 -51.63
CA PHE A 271 12.55 12.63 -52.75
C PHE A 271 11.54 11.52 -53.04
N LEU A 272 10.83 11.64 -54.16
CA LEU A 272 9.97 10.59 -54.67
C LEU A 272 10.87 9.61 -55.45
N VAL A 273 11.10 8.43 -54.87
CA VAL A 273 11.82 7.30 -55.49
C VAL A 273 10.85 6.46 -56.31
#